data_AF-A0A969XFA5-F1
#
_entry.id   AF-A0A969XFA5-F1
#
_cell.length_a   1.000
_cell.length_b   1.000
_cell.length_c   1.000
_cell.angle_alpha   90.00
_cell.angle_beta   90.00
_cell.angle_gamma   90.00
#
_symmetry.space_group_name_H-M   'P 1'
#
loop_
_entity.id
_entity.type
_entity.pdbx_description
1 polymer ?
#
loop_
_entity_poly.entity_id
_entity_poly.type
_entity_poly.pdbx_seq_one_letter_code
_entity_poly.pdbx_strand_id
1 'polypeptide(L)'
;MTERTQAATIAVQPLGDAPAVTLAADELCRYLNRMLPPGERAVRATGDLPADARVLRLGTFEALDQAGAPHAPWPAVADVRMDDAVAIAVEGGAGYVGGSNPRSVLLGAYRLLREQGCAWVRPGPAGERLASCAIAGLGAEVSEAASYRHRAICIEGAVSYDNVASIIDWAPKVGMNGYFTQFRESYIFFERWCAHRNNPLKAAEPFSVERAREYMNGIVSEVTRRGLLYHAVGHGWTCEPLGMAGLGWDAEAPTLSPETTSLLAEVNGVRGLWHGVPLNTNLCYSNPAVREMVVDSMVEYLAEHPEVDLLHFWLADGSNNQCECPACRDTRPADYYVMMLNALDRALAARG
;
A
#
# COMPACT_ATOMS: atom_id res chain seq x y z
N MET A 1 16.40 31.92 43.45
CA MET A 1 16.53 32.02 41.98
C MET A 1 16.79 30.62 41.47
N THR A 2 15.74 29.92 41.06
CA THR A 2 15.87 28.63 40.39
C THR A 2 16.40 28.91 38.99
N GLU A 3 17.66 28.54 38.73
CA GLU A 3 18.17 28.44 37.37
C GLU A 3 17.18 27.60 36.57
N ARG A 4 16.51 28.21 35.60
CA ARG A 4 15.76 27.48 34.59
C ARG A 4 16.81 26.72 33.81
N THR A 5 17.06 25.46 34.18
CA THR A 5 17.88 24.54 33.41
C THR A 5 17.32 24.54 31.98
N GLN A 6 18.09 25.05 31.04
CA GLN A 6 17.66 25.20 29.66
C GLN A 6 17.35 23.79 29.14
N ALA A 7 16.10 23.54 28.74
CA ALA A 7 15.67 22.19 28.34
C ALA A 7 16.49 21.72 27.12
N ALA A 8 17.18 20.59 27.25
CA ALA A 8 17.96 20.04 26.15
C ALA A 8 17.00 19.64 25.02
N THR A 9 17.25 20.17 23.82
CA THR A 9 16.30 20.08 22.71
C THR A 9 16.97 19.44 21.49
N ILE A 10 16.31 18.47 20.87
CA ILE A 10 16.63 17.98 19.53
C ILE A 10 15.77 18.75 18.53
N ALA A 11 16.39 19.36 17.52
CA ALA A 11 15.73 19.91 16.36
C ALA A 11 15.59 18.82 15.30
N VAL A 12 14.37 18.32 15.09
CA VAL A 12 14.06 17.32 14.07
C VAL A 12 13.74 18.04 12.77
N GLN A 13 14.68 18.01 11.82
CA GLN A 13 14.62 18.79 10.59
C GLN A 13 14.32 17.87 9.38
N PRO A 14 13.12 17.95 8.78
CA PRO A 14 12.86 17.33 7.49
C PRO A 14 13.62 18.08 6.38
N LEU A 15 14.11 17.35 5.39
CA LEU A 15 14.69 17.89 4.16
C LEU A 15 13.78 17.47 3.00
N GLY A 16 13.05 18.45 2.47
CA GLY A 16 11.98 18.25 1.49
C GLY A 16 10.58 18.28 2.10
N ASP A 17 9.57 18.31 1.23
CA ASP A 17 8.15 18.48 1.56
C ASP A 17 7.32 17.22 1.30
N ALA A 18 7.93 16.14 0.81
CA ALA A 18 7.26 14.87 0.58
C ALA A 18 6.48 14.41 1.84
N PRO A 19 5.19 14.02 1.71
CA PRO A 19 4.33 13.70 2.85
C PRO A 19 4.94 12.68 3.83
N ALA A 20 5.60 11.65 3.30
CA ALA A 20 6.23 10.61 4.12
C ALA A 20 7.43 11.13 4.95
N VAL A 21 8.22 12.06 4.40
CA VAL A 21 9.35 12.69 5.12
C VAL A 21 8.81 13.61 6.22
N THR A 22 7.76 14.37 5.91
CA THR A 22 7.08 15.20 6.91
C THR A 22 6.48 14.35 8.02
N LEU A 23 5.82 13.25 7.68
CA LEU A 23 5.28 12.31 8.65
C LEU A 23 6.39 11.67 9.50
N ALA A 24 7.53 11.31 8.91
CA ALA A 24 8.66 10.74 9.63
C ALA A 24 9.16 11.67 10.75
N ALA A 25 9.27 12.97 10.45
CA ALA A 25 9.68 13.97 11.44
C ALA A 25 8.62 14.16 12.55
N ASP A 26 7.32 14.18 12.20
CA ASP A 26 6.25 14.28 13.19
C ASP A 26 6.19 13.05 14.10
N GLU A 27 6.33 11.86 13.53
CA GLU A 27 6.36 10.60 14.26
C GLU A 27 7.57 10.52 15.20
N LEU A 28 8.77 10.92 14.75
CA LEU A 28 9.93 11.00 15.62
C LEU A 28 9.72 11.98 16.76
N CYS A 29 9.21 13.19 16.51
CA CYS A 29 8.86 14.11 17.58
C CYS A 29 7.87 13.50 18.57
N ARG A 30 6.82 12.83 18.07
CA ARG A 30 5.80 12.18 18.91
C ARG A 30 6.39 11.09 19.80
N TYR A 31 7.21 10.19 19.25
CA TYR A 31 7.80 9.09 20.02
C TYR A 31 8.88 9.58 20.95
N LEU A 32 9.82 10.42 20.48
CA LEU A 32 10.91 10.93 21.31
C LEU A 32 10.38 11.68 22.54
N ASN A 33 9.35 12.53 22.39
CA ASN A 33 8.76 13.22 23.55
C ASN A 33 8.05 12.29 24.56
N ARG A 34 7.76 11.04 24.18
CA ARG A 34 7.23 10.01 25.10
C ARG A 34 8.33 9.13 25.71
N MET A 35 9.53 9.14 25.12
CA MET A 35 10.68 8.35 25.54
C MET A 35 11.65 9.16 26.42
N LEU A 36 11.78 10.46 26.14
CA LEU A 36 12.70 11.38 26.79
C LEU A 36 12.27 11.74 28.22
N PRO A 37 13.21 11.93 29.16
CA PRO A 37 12.92 12.35 30.53
C PRO A 37 12.48 13.82 30.61
N PRO A 38 11.86 14.24 31.73
CA PRO A 38 11.57 15.65 31.98
C PRO A 38 12.81 16.54 31.82
N GLY A 39 12.67 17.64 31.07
CA GLY A 39 13.79 18.55 30.78
C GLY A 39 14.46 18.30 29.43
N GLU A 40 14.13 17.20 28.76
CA GLU A 40 14.56 16.89 27.39
C GLU A 40 13.35 16.85 26.45
N ARG A 41 13.52 17.30 25.21
CA ARG A 41 12.43 17.30 24.22
C ARG A 41 12.93 17.24 22.78
N ALA A 42 12.07 16.76 21.90
CA ALA A 42 12.25 16.84 20.45
C ALA A 42 11.22 17.81 19.85
N VAL A 43 11.67 18.73 19.00
CA VAL A 43 10.79 19.71 18.35
C VAL A 43 10.98 19.66 16.85
N ARG A 44 9.88 19.84 16.12
CA ARG A 44 9.91 20.00 14.68
C ARG A 44 10.64 21.30 14.37
N ALA A 45 11.65 21.22 13.50
CA ALA A 45 12.41 22.36 13.04
C ALA A 45 12.07 22.69 11.58
N THR A 46 12.01 23.98 11.28
CA THR A 46 11.86 24.51 9.92
C THR A 46 12.84 25.65 9.71
N GLY A 47 13.41 25.75 8.50
CA GLY A 47 14.35 26.81 8.15
C GLY A 47 15.73 26.69 8.83
N ASP A 48 16.39 27.84 8.96
CA ASP A 48 17.74 27.95 9.50
C ASP A 48 17.74 27.73 11.02
N LEU A 49 18.67 26.87 11.46
CA LEU A 49 18.87 26.54 12.86
C LEU A 49 20.15 27.22 13.39
N PRO A 50 20.21 27.53 14.69
CA PRO A 50 21.44 27.98 15.32
C PRO A 50 22.60 27.00 15.06
N ALA A 51 23.82 27.52 14.91
CA ALA A 51 24.99 26.71 14.57
C ALA A 51 25.34 25.65 15.65
N ASP A 52 24.92 25.88 16.89
CA ASP A 52 25.10 24.99 18.05
C ASP A 52 23.88 24.08 18.31
N ALA A 53 22.84 24.15 17.46
CA ALA A 53 21.66 23.31 17.61
C ALA A 53 22.00 21.83 17.40
N ARG A 54 21.44 20.99 18.27
CA ARG A 54 21.44 19.53 18.09
C ARG A 54 20.41 19.16 17.02
N VAL A 55 20.87 18.91 15.80
CA VAL A 55 19.99 18.67 14.64
C VAL A 55 19.98 17.19 14.25
N LEU A 56 18.77 16.63 14.17
CA LEU A 56 18.50 15.34 13.55
C LEU A 56 17.83 15.58 12.19
N ARG A 57 18.57 15.35 11.10
CA ARG A 57 18.08 15.56 9.73
C ARG A 57 17.39 14.31 9.19
N LEU A 58 16.27 14.50 8.48
CA LEU A 58 15.49 13.43 7.85
C LEU A 58 15.32 13.76 6.38
N GLY A 59 15.78 12.92 5.47
CA GLY A 59 15.67 13.22 4.04
C GLY A 59 16.00 12.02 3.17
N THR A 60 15.68 12.14 1.89
CA THR A 60 16.24 11.20 0.91
C THR A 60 17.76 11.34 0.86
N PHE A 61 18.46 10.32 0.36
CA PHE A 61 19.91 10.40 0.16
C PHE A 61 20.31 11.64 -0.65
N GLU A 62 19.59 11.93 -1.74
CA GLU A 62 19.78 13.13 -2.54
C GLU A 62 19.60 14.43 -1.73
N ALA A 63 18.55 14.53 -0.91
CA ALA A 63 18.30 15.71 -0.09
C ALA A 63 19.38 15.90 1.00
N LEU A 64 19.91 14.80 1.54
CA LEU A 64 21.01 14.83 2.51
C LEU A 64 22.34 15.25 1.86
N ASP A 65 22.61 14.79 0.63
CA ASP A 65 23.77 15.22 -0.17
C ASP A 65 23.73 16.72 -0.44
N GLN A 66 22.56 17.23 -0.88
CA GLN A 66 22.35 18.66 -1.12
C GLN A 66 22.50 19.51 0.14
N ALA A 67 22.13 18.96 1.31
CA ALA A 67 22.33 19.61 2.60
C ALA A 67 23.77 19.51 3.14
N GLY A 68 24.66 18.79 2.45
CA GLY A 68 26.07 18.63 2.84
C GLY A 68 26.27 17.86 4.14
N ALA A 69 25.32 16.97 4.51
CA ALA A 69 25.46 16.14 5.71
C ALA A 69 26.60 15.14 5.50
N PRO A 70 27.64 15.07 6.36
CA PRO A 70 28.70 14.07 6.21
C PRO A 70 28.14 12.65 6.31
N HIS A 71 28.47 11.80 5.35
CA HIS A 71 27.96 10.44 5.28
C HIS A 71 28.97 9.46 4.67
N ALA A 72 28.84 8.18 5.02
CA ALA A 72 29.47 7.09 4.28
C ALA A 72 28.68 6.83 2.98
N PRO A 73 29.24 6.13 1.97
CA PRO A 73 28.52 5.82 0.74
C PRO A 73 27.14 5.20 1.00
N TRP A 74 26.12 5.70 0.30
CA TRP A 74 24.74 5.24 0.44
C TRP A 74 24.58 3.78 -0.01
N PRO A 75 23.72 2.98 0.65
CA PRO A 75 23.38 1.65 0.16
C PRO A 75 22.66 1.76 -1.19
N ALA A 76 23.14 1.01 -2.18
CA ALA A 76 22.58 1.01 -3.53
C ALA A 76 21.34 0.11 -3.64
N VAL A 77 20.40 0.52 -4.48
CA VAL A 77 19.22 -0.26 -4.85
C VAL A 77 19.02 -0.26 -6.37
N ALA A 78 18.33 -1.27 -6.90
CA ALA A 78 18.17 -1.43 -8.34
C ALA A 78 17.17 -0.42 -8.94
N ASP A 79 16.05 -0.15 -8.27
CA ASP A 79 15.09 0.90 -8.65
C ASP A 79 14.66 1.70 -7.43
N VAL A 80 15.10 2.95 -7.30
CA VAL A 80 14.77 3.83 -6.16
C VAL A 80 13.27 4.06 -5.97
N ARG A 81 12.45 3.90 -7.02
CA ARG A 81 10.99 4.04 -6.93
C ARG A 81 10.35 2.85 -6.26
N MET A 82 10.95 1.66 -6.33
CA MET A 82 10.38 0.39 -5.87
C MET A 82 11.12 -0.23 -4.68
N ASP A 83 12.42 0.01 -4.60
CA ASP A 83 13.33 -0.64 -3.66
C ASP A 83 13.73 0.33 -2.54
N ASP A 84 13.82 -0.22 -1.33
CA ASP A 84 14.05 0.57 -0.11
C ASP A 84 15.45 0.36 0.43
N ALA A 85 16.08 1.46 0.80
CA ALA A 85 17.36 1.47 1.48
C ALA A 85 17.34 2.54 2.58
N VAL A 86 17.98 2.26 3.70
CA VAL A 86 18.03 3.12 4.87
C VAL A 86 19.48 3.30 5.31
N ALA A 87 19.85 4.53 5.62
CA ALA A 87 21.11 4.85 6.29
C ALA A 87 20.82 5.72 7.52
N ILE A 88 21.37 5.38 8.67
CA ILE A 88 21.20 6.12 9.93
C ILE A 88 22.59 6.33 10.51
N ALA A 89 22.92 7.57 10.83
CA ALA A 89 24.09 7.91 11.64
C ALA A 89 23.65 8.97 12.64
N VAL A 90 23.32 8.53 13.84
CA VAL A 90 22.83 9.39 14.93
C VAL A 90 23.65 9.13 16.17
N GLU A 91 24.15 10.19 16.79
CA GLU A 91 24.86 10.14 18.06
C GLU A 91 24.38 11.29 18.94
N GLY A 92 24.01 10.98 20.18
CA GLY A 92 23.54 11.99 21.14
C GLY A 92 22.38 12.84 20.61
N GLY A 93 21.51 12.26 19.78
CA GLY A 93 20.37 12.92 19.13
C GLY A 93 20.69 13.91 18.01
N ALA A 94 21.94 13.96 17.52
CA ALA A 94 22.33 14.69 16.31
C ALA A 94 22.73 13.72 15.20
N GLY A 95 22.59 14.13 13.94
CA GLY A 95 23.00 13.35 12.78
C GLY A 95 21.90 13.27 11.73
N TYR A 96 21.74 12.11 11.10
CA TYR A 96 20.73 11.91 10.07
C TYR A 96 20.05 10.54 10.09
N VAL A 97 18.84 10.53 9.53
CA VAL A 97 18.11 9.35 9.07
C VAL A 97 17.79 9.58 7.59
N GLY A 98 18.42 8.77 6.74
CA GLY A 98 18.35 8.83 5.30
C GLY A 98 17.64 7.63 4.68
N GLY A 99 17.01 7.85 3.53
CA GLY A 99 16.40 6.78 2.74
C GLY A 99 16.60 6.94 1.22
N SER A 100 16.54 5.83 0.48
CA SER A 100 16.60 5.86 -0.99
C SER A 100 15.43 6.61 -1.65
N ASN A 101 14.32 6.73 -0.94
CA ASN A 101 13.07 7.38 -1.36
C ASN A 101 12.29 7.89 -0.12
N PRO A 102 11.22 8.69 -0.29
CA PRO A 102 10.47 9.26 0.84
C PRO A 102 9.93 8.22 1.84
N ARG A 103 9.42 7.07 1.38
CA ARG A 103 8.95 6.02 2.30
C ARG A 103 10.09 5.41 3.11
N SER A 104 11.28 5.28 2.53
CA SER A 104 12.46 4.77 3.23
C SER A 104 12.90 5.70 4.36
N VAL A 105 12.67 7.02 4.25
CA VAL A 105 12.90 7.96 5.37
C VAL A 105 11.96 7.65 6.54
N LEU A 106 10.68 7.39 6.26
CA LEU A 106 9.70 6.97 7.27
C LEU A 106 10.07 5.62 7.90
N LEU A 107 10.48 4.64 7.08
CA LEU A 107 10.99 3.35 7.57
C LEU A 107 12.23 3.55 8.47
N GLY A 108 13.14 4.44 8.06
CA GLY A 108 14.35 4.79 8.81
C GLY A 108 14.06 5.44 10.15
N ALA A 109 13.03 6.30 10.22
CA ALA A 109 12.58 6.91 11.47
C ALA A 109 12.10 5.85 12.47
N TYR A 110 11.29 4.89 12.03
CA TYR A 110 10.88 3.76 12.88
C TYR A 110 12.03 2.80 13.19
N ARG A 111 13.00 2.65 12.27
CA ARG A 111 14.20 1.86 12.50
C ARG A 111 15.05 2.46 13.63
N LEU A 112 15.31 3.77 13.62
CA LEU A 112 16.02 4.47 14.71
C LEU A 112 15.35 4.21 16.06
N LEU A 113 14.02 4.36 16.14
CA LEU A 113 13.25 4.10 17.35
C LEU A 113 13.37 2.63 17.80
N ARG A 114 13.43 1.68 16.87
CA ARG A 114 13.63 0.26 17.16
C ARG A 114 15.01 -0.03 17.74
N GLU A 115 16.05 0.64 17.25
CA GLU A 115 17.41 0.59 17.85
C GLU A 115 17.42 1.09 19.30
N GLN A 116 16.49 1.99 19.66
CA GLN A 116 16.32 2.43 21.05
C GLN A 116 15.47 1.47 21.90
N GLY A 117 14.99 0.35 21.33
CA GLY A 117 14.18 -0.65 22.02
C GLY A 117 12.66 -0.49 21.87
N CYS A 118 12.18 0.40 21.01
CA CYS A 118 10.74 0.48 20.69
C CYS A 118 10.27 -0.70 19.82
N ALA A 119 9.02 -1.12 19.99
CA ALA A 119 8.41 -2.18 19.21
C ALA A 119 6.91 -1.95 18.96
N TRP A 120 6.39 -2.52 17.87
CA TRP A 120 4.99 -2.41 17.46
C TRP A 120 4.41 -3.79 17.16
N VAL A 121 3.84 -4.44 18.17
CA VAL A 121 3.47 -5.88 18.09
C VAL A 121 2.17 -6.14 17.34
N ARG A 122 1.32 -5.12 17.16
CA ARG A 122 0.06 -5.17 16.40
C ARG A 122 -0.41 -3.77 16.01
N PRO A 123 -1.36 -3.64 15.08
CA PRO A 123 -1.95 -2.35 14.71
C PRO A 123 -2.56 -1.57 15.88
N GLY A 124 -2.41 -0.24 15.82
CA GLY A 124 -2.98 0.71 16.78
C GLY A 124 -2.15 0.96 18.05
N PRO A 125 -2.52 1.96 18.87
CA PRO A 125 -1.73 2.41 20.03
C PRO A 125 -1.50 1.33 21.08
N ALA A 126 -2.45 0.40 21.25
CA ALA A 126 -2.35 -0.71 22.20
C ALA A 126 -1.32 -1.78 21.79
N GLY A 127 -0.72 -1.66 20.60
CA GLY A 127 0.40 -2.48 20.15
C GLY A 127 1.77 -1.82 20.31
N GLU A 128 1.84 -0.56 20.76
CA GLU A 128 3.10 0.16 20.95
C GLU A 128 3.79 -0.24 22.26
N ARG A 129 5.09 -0.52 22.19
CA ARG A 129 5.98 -0.69 23.33
C ARG A 129 7.11 0.31 23.19
N LEU A 130 7.22 1.24 24.13
CA LEU A 130 8.23 2.30 24.09
C LEU A 130 9.27 2.07 25.18
N ALA A 131 10.53 2.28 24.81
CA ALA A 131 11.65 2.33 25.75
C ALA A 131 11.93 3.78 26.15
N SER A 132 12.37 4.01 27.39
CA SER A 132 12.86 5.32 27.80
C SER A 132 14.32 5.49 27.39
N CYS A 133 14.68 6.70 26.93
CA CYS A 133 16.06 7.06 26.62
C CYS A 133 16.31 8.52 27.00
N ALA A 134 17.55 8.89 27.31
CA ALA A 134 17.96 10.29 27.33
C ALA A 134 18.56 10.67 25.97
N ILE A 135 18.61 11.96 25.61
CA ILE A 135 19.17 12.41 24.34
C ILE A 135 20.62 11.94 24.18
N ALA A 136 21.41 11.95 25.26
CA ALA A 136 22.79 11.46 25.24
C ALA A 136 22.92 9.98 24.83
N GLY A 137 21.89 9.17 25.10
CA GLY A 137 21.84 7.76 24.71
C GLY A 137 21.11 7.51 23.39
N LEU A 138 20.54 8.55 22.75
CA LEU A 138 19.85 8.42 21.48
C LEU A 138 20.87 8.33 20.34
N GLY A 139 21.00 7.15 19.75
CA GLY A 139 21.90 6.95 18.62
C GLY A 139 21.79 5.58 17.95
N ALA A 140 22.21 5.52 16.70
CA ALA A 140 22.30 4.31 15.90
C ALA A 140 23.22 4.53 14.69
N GLU A 141 23.88 3.47 14.24
CA GLU A 141 24.63 3.41 12.99
C GLU A 141 24.09 2.24 12.16
N VAL A 142 23.43 2.53 11.05
CA VAL A 142 22.76 1.54 10.17
C VAL A 142 23.01 1.92 8.72
N SER A 143 23.31 0.94 7.86
CA SER A 143 23.32 1.11 6.41
C SER A 143 22.90 -0.20 5.76
N GLU A 144 21.69 -0.24 5.18
CA GLU A 144 21.11 -1.47 4.64
C GLU A 144 20.13 -1.20 3.48
N ALA A 145 19.96 -2.21 2.63
CA ALA A 145 18.91 -2.29 1.63
C ALA A 145 17.98 -3.45 1.96
N ALA A 146 16.68 -3.29 1.71
CA ALA A 146 15.71 -4.35 1.94
C ALA A 146 15.97 -5.52 0.98
N SER A 147 15.96 -6.76 1.49
CA SER A 147 16.21 -7.95 0.68
C SER A 147 15.11 -8.25 -0.34
N TYR A 148 13.89 -7.76 -0.11
CA TYR A 148 12.73 -8.00 -0.96
C TYR A 148 12.02 -6.70 -1.27
N ARG A 149 11.73 -6.45 -2.55
CA ARG A 149 11.01 -5.27 -3.05
C ARG A 149 9.61 -5.13 -2.45
N HIS A 150 8.82 -6.20 -2.49
CA HIS A 150 7.42 -6.17 -2.05
C HIS A 150 7.28 -6.75 -0.65
N ARG A 151 6.86 -5.92 0.29
CA ARG A 151 6.57 -6.29 1.68
C ARG A 151 5.20 -5.69 2.03
N ALA A 152 4.17 -6.17 1.34
CA ALA A 152 2.82 -5.60 1.38
C ALA A 152 1.82 -6.48 2.12
N ILE A 153 0.75 -5.86 2.62
CA ILE A 153 -0.40 -6.54 3.23
C ILE A 153 -1.60 -6.44 2.29
N CYS A 154 -2.31 -7.54 2.11
CA CYS A 154 -3.53 -7.61 1.32
C CYS A 154 -4.77 -7.51 2.22
N ILE A 155 -5.76 -6.71 1.82
CA ILE A 155 -7.09 -6.72 2.42
C ILE A 155 -7.77 -8.07 2.18
N GLU A 156 -8.39 -8.67 3.21
CA GLU A 156 -9.10 -9.95 3.10
C GLU A 156 -10.11 -10.12 4.24
N GLY A 157 -11.11 -10.98 4.05
CA GLY A 157 -12.00 -11.46 5.09
C GLY A 157 -13.19 -10.52 5.37
N ALA A 158 -13.28 -10.04 6.61
CA ALA A 158 -14.30 -9.10 7.06
C ALA A 158 -13.60 -8.02 7.89
N VAL A 159 -13.55 -6.80 7.39
CA VAL A 159 -12.78 -5.70 8.01
C VAL A 159 -13.58 -4.39 8.04
N SER A 160 -13.34 -3.57 9.07
CA SER A 160 -13.78 -2.17 9.06
C SER A 160 -12.74 -1.25 8.40
N TYR A 161 -13.13 -0.02 8.07
CA TYR A 161 -12.20 1.04 7.69
C TYR A 161 -11.08 1.21 8.73
N ASP A 162 -11.44 1.28 10.02
CA ASP A 162 -10.47 1.46 11.10
C ASP A 162 -9.45 0.31 11.19
N ASN A 163 -9.86 -0.92 10.89
CA ASN A 163 -8.93 -2.05 10.81
C ASN A 163 -7.90 -1.82 9.71
N VAL A 164 -8.35 -1.43 8.52
CA VAL A 164 -7.48 -1.20 7.37
C VAL A 164 -6.56 0.00 7.61
N ALA A 165 -7.09 1.15 8.03
CA ALA A 165 -6.31 2.34 8.32
C ALA A 165 -5.25 2.08 9.41
N SER A 166 -5.61 1.32 10.46
CA SER A 166 -4.66 0.94 11.51
C SER A 166 -3.55 0.02 11.00
N ILE A 167 -3.86 -0.88 10.06
CA ILE A 167 -2.86 -1.76 9.43
C ILE A 167 -1.90 -0.96 8.56
N ILE A 168 -2.41 -0.03 7.76
CA ILE A 168 -1.59 0.86 6.92
C ILE A 168 -0.68 1.74 7.78
N ASP A 169 -1.19 2.24 8.90
CA ASP A 169 -0.40 2.98 9.89
C ASP A 169 0.70 2.14 10.53
N TRP A 170 0.41 0.88 10.80
CA TRP A 170 1.33 -0.04 11.44
C TRP A 170 2.40 -0.60 10.50
N ALA A 171 2.08 -0.81 9.23
CA ALA A 171 2.95 -1.42 8.23
C ALA A 171 4.38 -0.84 8.19
N PRO A 172 4.61 0.49 8.04
CA PRO A 172 5.98 1.03 8.00
C PRO A 172 6.74 0.86 9.31
N LYS A 173 6.05 0.78 10.45
CA LYS A 173 6.66 0.60 11.78
C LYS A 173 7.38 -0.74 11.91
N VAL A 174 6.93 -1.73 11.15
CA VAL A 174 7.50 -3.08 11.09
C VAL A 174 8.25 -3.38 9.79
N GLY A 175 8.52 -2.35 8.97
CA GLY A 175 9.34 -2.50 7.76
C GLY A 175 8.57 -2.91 6.50
N MET A 176 7.24 -2.98 6.55
CA MET A 176 6.40 -3.19 5.37
C MET A 176 6.25 -1.91 4.56
N ASN A 177 6.13 -2.03 3.24
CA ASN A 177 6.23 -0.90 2.32
C ASN A 177 5.07 -0.77 1.33
N GLY A 178 4.03 -1.59 1.45
CA GLY A 178 2.91 -1.54 0.52
C GLY A 178 1.60 -2.04 1.13
N TYR A 179 0.50 -1.71 0.46
CA TYR A 179 -0.82 -2.22 0.79
C TYR A 179 -1.58 -2.59 -0.50
N PHE A 180 -2.34 -3.68 -0.44
CA PHE A 180 -3.03 -4.25 -1.59
C PHE A 180 -4.55 -4.33 -1.38
N THR A 181 -5.31 -3.74 -2.30
CA THR A 181 -6.78 -3.89 -2.38
C THR A 181 -7.17 -4.76 -3.58
N GLN A 182 -7.84 -5.88 -3.35
CA GLN A 182 -8.08 -6.91 -4.39
C GLN A 182 -9.18 -6.54 -5.40
N PHE A 183 -10.05 -5.59 -5.04
CA PHE A 183 -11.19 -5.15 -5.83
C PHE A 183 -11.18 -3.64 -5.96
N ARG A 184 -11.84 -3.12 -6.99
CA ARG A 184 -12.03 -1.68 -7.21
C ARG A 184 -12.60 -0.99 -5.97
N GLU A 185 -13.67 -1.51 -5.39
CA GLU A 185 -14.29 -0.94 -4.18
C GLU A 185 -13.96 -1.70 -2.88
N SER A 186 -13.38 -2.90 -2.96
CA SER A 186 -13.24 -3.81 -1.80
C SER A 186 -14.56 -4.04 -1.03
N TYR A 187 -15.70 -3.87 -1.72
CA TYR A 187 -17.04 -3.82 -1.14
C TYR A 187 -17.34 -5.03 -0.26
N ILE A 188 -17.08 -6.23 -0.76
CA ILE A 188 -17.38 -7.48 -0.07
C ILE A 188 -16.73 -7.57 1.32
N PHE A 189 -15.53 -7.02 1.51
CA PHE A 189 -14.82 -7.11 2.79
C PHE A 189 -15.44 -6.19 3.84
N PHE A 190 -15.88 -5.00 3.45
CA PHE A 190 -16.57 -4.06 4.32
C PHE A 190 -18.02 -4.47 4.57
N GLU A 191 -18.71 -4.93 3.53
CA GLU A 191 -20.08 -5.45 3.66
C GLU A 191 -20.11 -6.62 4.62
N ARG A 192 -19.18 -7.59 4.50
CA ARG A 192 -19.13 -8.74 5.43
C ARG A 192 -18.97 -8.30 6.88
N TRP A 193 -18.17 -7.27 7.11
CA TRP A 193 -17.99 -6.68 8.44
C TRP A 193 -19.27 -6.04 8.95
N CYS A 194 -19.94 -5.20 8.15
CA CYS A 194 -21.15 -4.47 8.54
C CYS A 194 -22.40 -5.36 8.64
N ALA A 195 -22.62 -6.22 7.66
CA ALA A 195 -23.71 -7.19 7.67
C ALA A 195 -23.53 -8.27 8.75
N HIS A 196 -22.35 -8.31 9.39
CA HIS A 196 -21.99 -9.28 10.42
C HIS A 196 -22.26 -10.72 9.95
N ARG A 197 -21.93 -11.02 8.68
CA ARG A 197 -22.21 -12.33 8.10
C ARG A 197 -21.63 -13.43 9.00
N ASN A 198 -22.44 -14.44 9.31
CA ASN A 198 -22.12 -15.56 10.20
C ASN A 198 -21.94 -15.20 11.70
N ASN A 199 -22.35 -14.01 12.15
CA ASN A 199 -22.36 -13.67 13.57
C ASN A 199 -23.78 -13.76 14.16
N PRO A 200 -24.06 -14.73 15.05
CA PRO A 200 -25.41 -14.91 15.62
C PRO A 200 -25.77 -13.85 16.68
N LEU A 201 -24.81 -13.01 17.10
CA LEU A 201 -24.97 -12.09 18.24
C LEU A 201 -25.17 -10.63 17.81
N LYS A 202 -25.05 -10.30 16.52
CA LYS A 202 -25.17 -8.92 16.03
C LYS A 202 -26.15 -8.84 14.87
N ALA A 203 -26.95 -7.78 14.85
CA ALA A 203 -27.89 -7.51 13.78
C ALA A 203 -27.16 -6.93 12.56
N ALA A 204 -27.49 -7.41 11.36
CA ALA A 204 -26.87 -6.93 10.13
C ALA A 204 -27.08 -5.43 9.92
N GLU A 205 -26.01 -4.73 9.57
CA GLU A 205 -26.04 -3.32 9.18
C GLU A 205 -25.89 -3.19 7.65
N PRO A 206 -26.80 -2.49 6.95
CA PRO A 206 -26.68 -2.26 5.52
C PRO A 206 -25.39 -1.50 5.17
N PHE A 207 -24.76 -1.90 4.08
CA PHE A 207 -23.56 -1.26 3.55
C PHE A 207 -23.65 -1.06 2.04
N SER A 208 -23.38 0.16 1.57
CA SER A 208 -23.53 0.54 0.17
C SER A 208 -22.19 0.65 -0.56
N VAL A 209 -22.23 0.60 -1.89
CA VAL A 209 -21.05 0.73 -2.75
C VAL A 209 -20.45 2.13 -2.64
N GLU A 210 -21.28 3.17 -2.49
CA GLU A 210 -20.83 4.55 -2.30
C GLU A 210 -19.97 4.68 -1.04
N ARG A 211 -20.39 4.03 0.05
CA ARG A 211 -19.63 4.00 1.30
C ARG A 211 -18.33 3.20 1.17
N ALA A 212 -18.32 2.13 0.36
CA ALA A 212 -17.10 1.41 0.03
C ALA A 212 -16.10 2.31 -0.71
N ARG A 213 -16.57 3.13 -1.66
CA ARG A 213 -15.75 4.11 -2.39
C ARG A 213 -15.18 5.20 -1.48
N GLU A 214 -15.98 5.69 -0.52
CA GLU A 214 -15.48 6.60 0.52
C GLU A 214 -14.34 5.98 1.34
N TYR A 215 -14.49 4.71 1.74
CA TYR A 215 -13.45 3.97 2.45
C TYR A 215 -12.20 3.77 1.59
N MET A 216 -12.36 3.44 0.32
CA MET A 216 -11.25 3.32 -0.62
C MET A 216 -10.48 4.63 -0.79
N ASN A 217 -11.16 5.77 -0.89
CA ASN A 217 -10.51 7.08 -0.95
C ASN A 217 -9.69 7.36 0.32
N GLY A 218 -10.22 7.03 1.50
CA GLY A 218 -9.49 7.14 2.75
C GLY A 218 -8.27 6.22 2.81
N ILE A 219 -8.40 4.98 2.32
CA ILE A 219 -7.32 3.98 2.26
C ILE A 219 -6.19 4.46 1.36
N VAL A 220 -6.51 4.90 0.14
CA VAL A 220 -5.54 5.45 -0.82
C VAL A 220 -4.82 6.66 -0.23
N SER A 221 -5.55 7.54 0.45
CA SER A 221 -4.98 8.69 1.14
C SER A 221 -3.98 8.26 2.23
N GLU A 222 -4.32 7.26 3.06
CA GLU A 222 -3.43 6.76 4.12
C GLU A 222 -2.17 6.07 3.56
N VAL A 223 -2.29 5.35 2.44
CA VAL A 223 -1.17 4.73 1.71
C VAL A 223 -0.25 5.81 1.13
N THR A 224 -0.82 6.76 0.38
CA THR A 224 -0.13 7.87 -0.29
C THR A 224 0.61 8.75 0.71
N ARG A 225 -0.05 9.11 1.83
CA ARG A 225 0.55 9.92 2.90
C ARG A 225 1.84 9.32 3.46
N ARG A 226 1.95 7.99 3.46
CA ARG A 226 3.13 7.24 3.94
C ARG A 226 4.11 6.89 2.83
N GLY A 227 3.78 7.22 1.58
CA GLY A 227 4.55 6.88 0.38
C GLY A 227 4.65 5.37 0.13
N LEU A 228 3.75 4.58 0.71
CA LEU A 228 3.74 3.12 0.53
C LEU A 228 3.33 2.77 -0.91
N LEU A 229 3.80 1.64 -1.42
CA LEU A 229 3.41 1.11 -2.71
C LEU A 229 1.94 0.69 -2.69
N TYR A 230 1.12 1.31 -3.53
CA TYR A 230 -0.26 0.94 -3.72
C TYR A 230 -0.39 -0.15 -4.78
N HIS A 231 -0.69 -1.36 -4.31
CA HIS A 231 -1.11 -2.45 -5.18
C HIS A 231 -2.63 -2.37 -5.32
N ALA A 232 -3.13 -2.35 -6.54
CA ALA A 232 -4.55 -2.16 -6.80
C ALA A 232 -5.12 -3.26 -7.69
N VAL A 233 -6.31 -3.70 -7.29
CA VAL A 233 -7.20 -4.60 -8.02
C VAL A 233 -6.54 -5.94 -8.35
N GLY A 234 -7.36 -6.90 -8.73
CA GLY A 234 -6.96 -8.22 -9.18
C GLY A 234 -8.19 -8.90 -9.78
N HIS A 235 -9.31 -8.76 -9.07
CA HIS A 235 -10.61 -9.25 -9.46
C HIS A 235 -11.42 -8.23 -10.28
N GLY A 236 -12.42 -8.73 -11.00
CA GLY A 236 -13.43 -7.94 -11.71
C GLY A 236 -13.18 -7.77 -13.21
N TRP A 237 -11.96 -8.06 -13.70
CA TRP A 237 -11.60 -7.91 -15.11
C TRP A 237 -12.38 -8.79 -16.08
N THR A 238 -13.05 -9.84 -15.60
CA THR A 238 -13.87 -10.73 -16.43
C THR A 238 -15.37 -10.40 -16.41
N CYS A 239 -15.81 -9.43 -15.60
CA CYS A 239 -17.23 -9.09 -15.47
C CYS A 239 -17.52 -7.57 -15.59
N GLU A 240 -16.67 -6.71 -15.01
CA GLU A 240 -16.84 -5.25 -15.07
C GLU A 240 -16.86 -4.71 -16.51
N PRO A 241 -16.02 -5.18 -17.46
CA PRO A 241 -16.09 -4.71 -18.85
C PRO A 241 -17.40 -5.07 -19.56
N LEU A 242 -18.14 -6.05 -19.03
CA LEU A 242 -19.45 -6.46 -19.52
C LEU A 242 -20.61 -5.74 -18.81
N GLY A 243 -20.32 -4.76 -17.96
CA GLY A 243 -21.31 -4.04 -17.15
C GLY A 243 -21.86 -4.87 -15.98
N MET A 244 -21.18 -5.94 -15.58
CA MET A 244 -21.54 -6.75 -14.42
C MET A 244 -20.63 -6.43 -13.24
N ALA A 245 -21.24 -6.00 -12.14
CA ALA A 245 -20.55 -5.59 -10.93
C ALA A 245 -19.72 -6.74 -10.33
N GLY A 246 -18.42 -6.52 -10.13
CA GLY A 246 -17.48 -7.46 -9.51
C GLY A 246 -17.42 -7.29 -7.99
N LEU A 247 -18.57 -7.13 -7.33
CA LEU A 247 -18.64 -6.70 -5.93
C LEU A 247 -18.42 -7.82 -4.91
N GLY A 248 -18.34 -9.08 -5.33
CA GLY A 248 -18.12 -10.23 -4.45
C GLY A 248 -18.43 -11.57 -5.12
N TRP A 249 -18.79 -12.56 -4.31
CA TRP A 249 -19.01 -13.95 -4.73
C TRP A 249 -20.45 -14.43 -4.56
N ASP A 250 -21.39 -13.52 -4.33
CA ASP A 250 -22.80 -13.89 -4.21
C ASP A 250 -23.35 -14.23 -5.61
N ALA A 251 -24.21 -15.25 -5.69
CA ALA A 251 -24.80 -15.68 -6.95
C ALA A 251 -25.89 -14.70 -7.40
N GLU A 252 -25.88 -14.39 -8.68
CA GLU A 252 -26.80 -13.48 -9.34
C GLU A 252 -27.51 -14.19 -10.51
N ALA A 253 -28.65 -13.65 -10.93
CA ALA A 253 -29.39 -14.12 -12.09
C ALA A 253 -29.75 -12.95 -13.04
N PRO A 254 -28.76 -12.19 -13.54
CA PRO A 254 -29.04 -11.11 -14.47
C PRO A 254 -29.55 -11.65 -15.80
N THR A 255 -30.42 -10.88 -16.46
CA THR A 255 -30.79 -11.16 -17.85
C THR A 255 -29.66 -10.69 -18.76
N LEU A 256 -28.90 -11.63 -19.31
CA LEU A 256 -27.81 -11.33 -20.23
C LEU A 256 -28.32 -11.17 -21.66
N SER A 257 -27.79 -10.18 -22.39
CA SER A 257 -28.06 -10.05 -23.81
C SER A 257 -27.44 -11.23 -24.59
N PRO A 258 -27.94 -11.56 -25.79
CA PRO A 258 -27.29 -12.57 -26.63
C PRO A 258 -25.83 -12.22 -26.96
N GLU A 259 -25.54 -10.93 -27.10
CA GLU A 259 -24.19 -10.42 -27.34
C GLU A 259 -23.28 -10.72 -26.15
N THR A 260 -23.63 -10.26 -24.94
CA THR A 260 -22.88 -10.55 -23.70
C THR A 260 -22.72 -12.06 -23.48
N THR A 261 -23.78 -12.83 -23.70
CA THR A 261 -23.76 -14.29 -23.55
C THR A 261 -22.76 -14.94 -24.50
N SER A 262 -22.63 -14.44 -25.73
CA SER A 262 -21.67 -14.98 -26.71
C SER A 262 -20.20 -14.79 -26.30
N LEU A 263 -19.91 -13.77 -25.47
CA LEU A 263 -18.56 -13.44 -24.99
C LEU A 263 -18.11 -14.33 -23.82
N LEU A 264 -19.06 -14.94 -23.09
CA LEU A 264 -18.75 -15.79 -21.94
C LEU A 264 -18.09 -17.11 -22.36
N ALA A 265 -17.33 -17.71 -21.45
CA ALA A 265 -16.79 -19.05 -21.62
C ALA A 265 -17.93 -20.06 -21.85
N GLU A 266 -17.71 -20.97 -22.79
CA GLU A 266 -18.58 -22.12 -23.01
C GLU A 266 -18.06 -23.29 -22.17
N VAL A 267 -18.85 -23.78 -21.23
CA VAL A 267 -18.49 -24.90 -20.36
C VAL A 267 -19.60 -25.94 -20.45
N ASN A 268 -19.27 -27.17 -20.77
CA ASN A 268 -20.25 -28.24 -21.04
C ASN A 268 -21.30 -27.85 -22.09
N GLY A 269 -20.89 -27.08 -23.11
CA GLY A 269 -21.77 -26.60 -24.19
C GLY A 269 -22.70 -25.45 -23.79
N VAL A 270 -22.54 -24.86 -22.60
CA VAL A 270 -23.37 -23.74 -22.11
C VAL A 270 -22.50 -22.49 -21.95
N ARG A 271 -22.98 -21.36 -22.47
CA ARG A 271 -22.45 -20.03 -22.18
C ARG A 271 -23.35 -19.34 -21.17
N GLY A 272 -22.82 -19.06 -20.00
CA GLY A 272 -23.56 -18.46 -18.90
C GLY A 272 -22.67 -18.18 -17.71
N LEU A 273 -23.23 -17.55 -16.68
CA LEU A 273 -22.49 -17.28 -15.46
C LEU A 273 -22.16 -18.58 -14.73
N TRP A 274 -20.89 -18.75 -14.38
CA TRP A 274 -20.40 -19.91 -13.63
C TRP A 274 -20.98 -19.89 -12.22
N HIS A 275 -21.84 -20.86 -11.91
CA HIS A 275 -22.64 -20.91 -10.68
C HIS A 275 -23.45 -19.63 -10.39
N GLY A 276 -23.79 -18.86 -11.43
CA GLY A 276 -24.46 -17.57 -11.27
C GLY A 276 -23.57 -16.45 -10.76
N VAL A 277 -22.26 -16.64 -10.57
CA VAL A 277 -21.37 -15.63 -10.00
C VAL A 277 -20.56 -14.94 -11.11
N PRO A 278 -20.77 -13.64 -11.40
CA PRO A 278 -20.02 -12.92 -12.43
C PRO A 278 -18.51 -13.01 -12.22
N LEU A 279 -18.05 -12.85 -10.97
CA LEU A 279 -16.64 -12.88 -10.63
C LEU A 279 -15.97 -14.25 -10.89
N ASN A 280 -16.75 -15.33 -10.82
CA ASN A 280 -16.26 -16.68 -11.08
C ASN A 280 -16.45 -17.07 -12.55
N THR A 281 -16.86 -16.16 -13.44
CA THR A 281 -17.16 -16.48 -14.84
C THR A 281 -16.00 -16.05 -15.75
N ASN A 282 -15.41 -17.03 -16.45
CA ASN A 282 -14.42 -16.75 -17.50
C ASN A 282 -15.08 -16.33 -18.81
N LEU A 283 -14.27 -15.78 -19.71
CA LEU A 283 -14.67 -15.34 -21.04
C LEU A 283 -14.08 -16.24 -22.13
N CYS A 284 -14.58 -16.08 -23.36
CA CYS A 284 -14.07 -16.80 -24.53
C CYS A 284 -12.85 -16.09 -25.13
N TYR A 285 -11.66 -16.32 -24.56
CA TYR A 285 -10.42 -15.62 -24.97
C TYR A 285 -9.87 -15.97 -26.36
N SER A 286 -10.45 -16.95 -27.06
CA SER A 286 -10.19 -17.15 -28.50
C SER A 286 -10.76 -16.02 -29.35
N ASN A 287 -11.75 -15.28 -28.84
CA ASN A 287 -12.28 -14.08 -29.48
C ASN A 287 -11.33 -12.90 -29.18
N PRO A 288 -10.65 -12.31 -30.19
CA PRO A 288 -9.77 -11.16 -29.98
C PRO A 288 -10.47 -9.97 -29.34
N ALA A 289 -11.73 -9.70 -29.69
CA ALA A 289 -12.50 -8.59 -29.13
C ALA A 289 -12.72 -8.73 -27.62
N VAL A 290 -12.81 -9.97 -27.10
CA VAL A 290 -12.88 -10.22 -25.65
C VAL A 290 -11.58 -9.81 -24.97
N ARG A 291 -10.44 -10.17 -25.57
CA ARG A 291 -9.13 -9.83 -25.02
C ARG A 291 -8.88 -8.32 -25.07
N GLU A 292 -9.26 -7.67 -26.16
CA GLU A 292 -9.18 -6.22 -26.32
C GLU A 292 -10.03 -5.50 -25.27
N MET A 293 -11.30 -5.87 -25.13
CA MET A 293 -12.19 -5.30 -24.10
C MET A 293 -11.62 -5.42 -22.67
N VAL A 294 -11.06 -6.58 -22.32
CA VAL A 294 -10.45 -6.78 -20.99
C VAL A 294 -9.23 -5.87 -20.81
N VAL A 295 -8.37 -5.77 -21.81
CA VAL A 295 -7.18 -4.91 -21.80
C VAL A 295 -7.56 -3.43 -21.72
N ASP A 296 -8.52 -3.00 -22.54
CA ASP A 296 -8.97 -1.61 -22.60
C ASP A 296 -9.56 -1.18 -21.26
N SER A 297 -10.35 -2.03 -20.59
CA SER A 297 -10.89 -1.74 -19.26
C SER A 297 -9.80 -1.55 -18.19
N MET A 298 -8.69 -2.29 -18.26
CA MET A 298 -7.54 -2.09 -17.36
C MET A 298 -6.81 -0.78 -17.65
N VAL A 299 -6.66 -0.44 -18.94
CA VAL A 299 -6.02 0.80 -19.37
C VAL A 299 -6.86 2.02 -18.99
N GLU A 300 -8.18 1.95 -19.14
CA GLU A 300 -9.11 2.99 -18.68
C GLU A 300 -9.05 3.15 -17.16
N TYR A 301 -9.07 2.06 -16.41
CA TYR A 301 -8.92 2.10 -14.96
C TYR A 301 -7.63 2.82 -14.52
N LEU A 302 -6.49 2.48 -15.11
CA LEU A 302 -5.22 3.13 -14.76
C LEU A 302 -5.16 4.60 -15.17
N ALA A 303 -5.90 5.01 -16.21
CA ALA A 303 -6.02 6.42 -16.58
C ALA A 303 -6.82 7.23 -15.54
N GLU A 304 -7.79 6.59 -14.88
CA GLU A 304 -8.61 7.19 -13.82
C GLU A 304 -7.94 7.13 -12.44
N HIS A 305 -6.95 6.23 -12.26
CA HIS A 305 -6.28 5.95 -10.99
C HIS A 305 -4.75 6.08 -11.08
N PRO A 306 -4.20 7.30 -11.26
CA PRO A 306 -2.76 7.54 -11.37
C PRO A 306 -1.99 7.26 -10.07
N GLU A 307 -2.68 7.09 -8.94
CA GLU A 307 -2.11 6.69 -7.65
C GLU A 307 -1.63 5.23 -7.59
N VAL A 308 -1.98 4.40 -8.58
CA VAL A 308 -1.66 2.97 -8.59
C VAL A 308 -0.21 2.73 -8.98
N ASP A 309 0.57 2.12 -8.08
CA ASP A 309 1.94 1.71 -8.37
C ASP A 309 2.00 0.35 -9.07
N LEU A 310 1.11 -0.59 -8.68
CA LEU A 310 1.04 -1.93 -9.26
C LEU A 310 -0.41 -2.40 -9.46
N LEU A 311 -0.80 -2.65 -10.70
CA LEU A 311 -2.06 -3.30 -11.03
C LEU A 311 -1.90 -4.83 -10.98
N HIS A 312 -2.80 -5.56 -10.31
CA HIS A 312 -2.89 -7.01 -10.51
C HIS A 312 -3.99 -7.34 -11.52
N PHE A 313 -3.72 -8.34 -12.34
CA PHE A 313 -4.65 -8.86 -13.33
C PHE A 313 -4.92 -10.31 -13.03
N TRP A 314 -6.09 -10.64 -12.47
CA TRP A 314 -6.54 -12.02 -12.33
C TRP A 314 -7.72 -12.28 -13.26
N LEU A 315 -7.82 -13.54 -13.71
CA LEU A 315 -9.00 -14.02 -14.41
C LEU A 315 -10.10 -14.39 -13.40
N ALA A 316 -11.13 -15.08 -13.87
CA ALA A 316 -12.26 -15.46 -13.05
C ALA A 316 -11.83 -16.28 -11.81
N ASP A 317 -12.44 -15.98 -10.67
CA ASP A 317 -12.12 -16.59 -9.39
C ASP A 317 -12.86 -17.93 -9.18
N GLY A 318 -12.60 -18.86 -10.09
CA GLY A 318 -13.23 -20.17 -10.12
C GLY A 318 -12.31 -21.24 -10.69
N SER A 319 -12.73 -22.50 -10.55
CA SER A 319 -12.03 -23.66 -11.11
C SER A 319 -12.91 -24.39 -12.11
N ASN A 320 -12.27 -25.08 -13.06
CA ASN A 320 -12.92 -25.91 -14.09
C ASN A 320 -13.99 -25.17 -14.92
N ASN A 321 -13.76 -23.87 -15.16
CA ASN A 321 -14.71 -22.95 -15.79
C ASN A 321 -14.11 -22.24 -17.01
N GLN A 322 -13.01 -22.76 -17.58
CA GLN A 322 -12.37 -22.20 -18.77
C GLN A 322 -13.17 -22.58 -20.03
N CYS A 323 -13.09 -21.76 -21.07
CA CYS A 323 -13.88 -21.97 -22.29
C CYS A 323 -13.43 -23.24 -23.04
N GLU A 324 -14.39 -24.10 -23.38
CA GLU A 324 -14.22 -25.42 -24.03
C GLU A 324 -14.65 -25.41 -25.52
N CYS A 325 -14.99 -24.22 -26.03
CA CYS A 325 -15.43 -24.06 -27.41
C CYS A 325 -14.35 -24.58 -28.40
N PRO A 326 -14.72 -24.91 -29.65
CA PRO A 326 -13.77 -25.44 -30.63
C PRO A 326 -12.52 -24.58 -30.86
N ALA A 327 -12.62 -23.26 -30.71
CA ALA A 327 -11.47 -22.37 -30.87
C ALA A 327 -10.59 -22.25 -29.60
N CYS A 328 -11.12 -22.58 -28.42
CA CYS A 328 -10.37 -22.53 -27.17
C CYS A 328 -9.68 -23.85 -26.82
N ARG A 329 -10.24 -25.01 -27.22
CA ARG A 329 -9.74 -26.33 -26.81
C ARG A 329 -8.29 -26.64 -27.23
N ASP A 330 -7.82 -26.00 -28.29
CA ASP A 330 -6.49 -26.24 -28.86
C ASP A 330 -5.43 -25.26 -28.32
N THR A 331 -5.80 -24.35 -27.40
CA THR A 331 -4.92 -23.34 -26.80
C THR A 331 -4.99 -23.42 -25.28
N ARG A 332 -3.85 -23.33 -24.59
CA ARG A 332 -3.87 -23.40 -23.12
C ARG A 332 -4.45 -22.10 -22.54
N PRO A 333 -5.22 -22.15 -21.44
CA PRO A 333 -5.68 -20.94 -20.76
C PRO A 333 -4.54 -19.96 -20.42
N ALA A 334 -3.37 -20.50 -20.02
CA ALA A 334 -2.18 -19.70 -19.74
C ALA A 334 -1.65 -18.93 -20.97
N ASP A 335 -1.80 -19.47 -22.18
CA ASP A 335 -1.34 -18.80 -23.40
C ASP A 335 -2.20 -17.56 -23.67
N TYR A 336 -3.53 -17.66 -23.51
CA TYR A 336 -4.41 -16.51 -23.62
C TYR A 336 -4.13 -15.45 -22.54
N TYR A 337 -3.83 -15.89 -21.33
CA TYR A 337 -3.48 -14.97 -20.25
C TYR A 337 -2.19 -14.19 -20.56
N VAL A 338 -1.14 -14.86 -21.05
CA VAL A 338 0.11 -14.21 -21.50
C VAL A 338 -0.13 -13.31 -22.71
N MET A 339 -1.00 -13.68 -23.65
CA MET A 339 -1.37 -12.80 -24.77
C MET A 339 -1.97 -11.48 -24.27
N MET A 340 -2.88 -11.54 -23.28
CA MET A 340 -3.50 -10.35 -22.69
C MET A 340 -2.49 -9.54 -21.86
N LEU A 341 -1.61 -10.18 -21.09
CA LEU A 341 -0.53 -9.49 -20.36
C LEU A 341 0.40 -8.74 -21.32
N ASN A 342 0.81 -9.37 -22.42
CA ASN A 342 1.65 -8.73 -23.43
C ASN A 342 0.91 -7.59 -24.17
N ALA A 343 -0.41 -7.71 -24.35
CA ALA A 343 -1.21 -6.65 -24.96
C ALA A 343 -1.36 -5.45 -24.03
N LEU A 344 -1.59 -5.70 -22.73
CA LEU A 344 -1.63 -4.69 -21.70
C LEU A 344 -0.29 -3.95 -21.59
N ASP A 345 0.83 -4.69 -21.51
CA ASP A 345 2.17 -4.11 -21.48
C ASP A 345 2.43 -3.16 -22.65
N ARG A 346 2.12 -3.59 -23.89
CA ARG A 346 2.23 -2.71 -25.08
C ARG A 346 1.33 -1.48 -24.99
N ALA A 347 0.10 -1.63 -24.49
CA ALA A 347 -0.85 -0.52 -24.38
C ALA A 347 -0.40 0.51 -23.34
N LEU A 348 0.14 0.06 -22.20
CA LEU A 348 0.69 0.93 -21.16
C LEU A 348 1.99 1.60 -21.62
N ALA A 349 2.93 0.84 -22.19
CA ALA A 349 4.18 1.40 -22.71
C ALA A 349 3.98 2.48 -23.80
N ALA A 350 2.91 2.38 -24.58
CA ALA A 350 2.55 3.40 -25.57
C ALA A 350 2.02 4.71 -24.95
N ARG A 351 1.59 4.68 -23.68
CA ARG A 351 1.03 5.83 -22.96
C ARG A 351 2.04 6.54 -22.05
N GLY A 352 3.17 5.90 -21.73
CA GLY A 352 4.23 6.43 -20.86
C GLY A 352 4.08 6.02 -19.41
#